data_AF-A0A7S3RRJ7-F1
#
_entry.id   AF-A0A7S3RRJ7-F1
#
_cell.length_a   1.000
_cell.length_b   1.000
_cell.length_c   1.000
_cell.angle_alpha   90.00
_cell.angle_beta   90.00
_cell.angle_gamma   90.00
#
_symmetry.space_group_name_H-M   'P 1'
#
loop_
_entity.id
_entity.type
_entity.pdbx_description
1 polymer ?
#
loop_
_entity_poly.entity_id
_entity_poly.type
_entity_poly.pdbx_seq_one_letter_code
_entity_poly.pdbx_strand_id
1 'polypeptide(L)'
;RFTRHFGSVSGGGDQLVETMTVEDAKALCRRTLRKCRGFTFEGPDTTEPVRIYFKCKWDLNGEGWTSYRFDLPEVTPADEMSTVDQEDVQSSIASDFDLQEHLSRGLG
;
A
#
# COMPACT_ATOMS: atom_id res chain seq x y z
N ARG A 1 -6.89 -8.75 -4.64
CA ARG A 1 -6.84 -10.21 -4.32
C ARG A 1 -5.60 -10.81 -4.98
N PHE A 2 -5.00 -11.87 -4.42
CA PHE A 2 -3.89 -12.57 -5.08
C PHE A 2 -4.31 -13.97 -5.53
N THR A 3 -3.92 -14.35 -6.74
CA THR A 3 -4.17 -15.68 -7.34
C THR A 3 -2.85 -16.32 -7.75
N ARG A 4 -2.58 -17.54 -7.29
CA ARG A 4 -1.34 -18.27 -7.60
C ARG A 4 -1.46 -18.97 -8.95
N HIS A 5 -0.40 -18.89 -9.75
CA HIS A 5 -0.27 -19.53 -11.05
C HIS A 5 1.11 -20.18 -11.19
N PHE A 6 1.16 -21.28 -11.95
CA PHE A 6 2.41 -21.92 -12.34
C PHE A 6 2.88 -21.35 -13.67
N GLY A 7 4.17 -21.03 -13.74
CA GLY A 7 4.79 -20.36 -14.88
C GLY A 7 5.40 -19.02 -14.51
N SER A 8 6.19 -18.46 -15.43
CA SER A 8 6.88 -17.17 -15.31
C SER A 8 6.11 -16.08 -16.04
N VAL A 9 6.27 -14.82 -15.62
CA VAL A 9 5.81 -13.69 -16.42
C VAL A 9 6.91 -13.28 -17.39
N SER A 10 6.62 -13.12 -18.70
CA SER A 10 7.70 -12.86 -19.67
C SER A 10 8.51 -11.60 -19.33
N GLY A 11 9.74 -11.57 -19.86
CA GLY A 11 10.67 -10.45 -19.70
C GLY A 11 10.07 -9.09 -20.07
N GLY A 12 10.49 -8.05 -19.37
CA GLY A 12 10.02 -6.67 -19.55
C GLY A 12 8.90 -6.28 -18.59
N GLY A 13 8.68 -4.98 -18.44
CA GLY A 13 7.69 -4.44 -17.50
C GLY A 13 8.04 -4.69 -16.03
N ASP A 14 9.32 -4.96 -15.74
CA ASP A 14 9.88 -5.09 -14.39
C ASP A 14 9.85 -3.73 -13.70
N GLN A 15 9.07 -3.64 -12.62
CA GLN A 15 8.93 -2.42 -11.81
C GLN A 15 9.95 -2.40 -10.69
N LEU A 16 10.16 -3.55 -10.06
CA LEU A 16 11.05 -3.74 -8.93
C LEU A 16 11.53 -5.19 -8.91
N VAL A 17 12.79 -5.39 -8.51
CA VAL A 17 13.36 -6.71 -8.28
C VAL A 17 14.02 -6.68 -6.91
N GLU A 18 13.52 -7.49 -5.99
CA GLU A 18 14.00 -7.51 -4.61
C GLU A 18 13.84 -8.90 -4.01
N THR A 19 14.76 -9.26 -3.11
CA THR A 19 14.74 -10.55 -2.43
C THR A 19 13.94 -10.42 -1.14
N MET A 20 12.76 -11.05 -1.09
CA MET A 20 11.87 -11.01 0.06
C MET A 20 10.99 -12.25 0.11
N THR A 21 10.20 -12.39 1.18
CA THR A 21 9.23 -13.47 1.30
C THR A 21 8.00 -13.20 0.41
N VAL A 22 7.26 -14.25 0.07
CA VAL A 22 6.01 -14.13 -0.70
C VAL A 22 4.97 -13.24 0.02
N GLU A 23 4.97 -13.26 1.35
CA GLU A 23 4.07 -12.44 2.18
C GLU A 23 4.41 -10.96 2.10
N ASP A 24 5.70 -10.63 2.25
CA ASP A 24 6.20 -9.26 2.09
C ASP A 24 5.94 -8.74 0.68
N ALA A 25 6.13 -9.59 -0.34
CA ALA A 25 5.84 -9.20 -1.73
C ALA A 25 4.36 -8.90 -1.98
N LYS A 26 3.45 -9.66 -1.37
CA LYS A 26 2.01 -9.35 -1.44
C LYS A 26 1.72 -8.00 -0.79
N ALA A 27 2.34 -7.68 0.35
CA ALA A 27 2.16 -6.40 1.00
C ALA A 27 2.75 -5.24 0.18
N LEU A 28 3.93 -5.43 -0.41
CA LEU A 28 4.64 -4.43 -1.19
C LEU A 28 3.94 -4.14 -2.53
N CYS A 29 3.49 -5.17 -3.24
CA CYS A 29 2.69 -5.00 -4.47
C CYS A 29 1.38 -4.22 -4.20
N ARG A 30 0.76 -4.39 -3.02
CA ARG A 30 -0.43 -3.63 -2.62
C ARG A 30 -0.12 -2.16 -2.31
N ARG A 31 1.01 -1.86 -1.66
CA ARG A 31 1.32 -0.52 -1.13
C ARG A 31 2.03 0.36 -2.16
N THR A 32 2.96 -0.21 -2.91
CA THR A 32 4.00 0.58 -3.59
C THR A 32 3.69 0.82 -5.06
N LEU A 33 2.89 -0.05 -5.69
CA LEU A 33 2.77 -0.10 -7.14
C LEU A 33 1.30 0.01 -7.58
N ARG A 34 0.83 1.24 -7.86
CA ARG A 34 -0.51 1.51 -8.44
C ARG A 34 -0.81 0.72 -9.72
N LYS A 35 0.24 0.24 -10.41
CA LYS A 35 0.15 -0.56 -11.65
C LYS A 35 0.70 -1.99 -11.48
N CYS A 36 0.87 -2.48 -10.26
CA CYS A 36 1.26 -3.88 -10.04
C CYS A 36 0.15 -4.80 -10.55
N ARG A 37 0.45 -5.66 -11.53
CA ARG A 37 -0.47 -6.72 -11.95
C ARG A 37 -0.09 -8.08 -11.37
N GLY A 38 1.08 -8.17 -10.74
CA GLY A 38 1.54 -9.36 -10.05
C GLY A 38 3.05 -9.40 -9.90
N PHE A 39 3.55 -10.52 -9.44
CA PHE A 39 4.97 -10.81 -9.31
C PHE A 39 5.27 -12.28 -9.64
N THR A 40 6.52 -12.56 -10.00
CA THR A 40 7.00 -13.91 -10.35
C THR A 40 8.34 -14.19 -9.65
N PHE A 41 8.58 -15.45 -9.32
CA PHE A 41 9.85 -15.91 -8.76
C PHE A 41 10.17 -17.34 -9.22
N GLU A 42 11.45 -17.67 -9.16
CA GLU A 42 11.98 -18.95 -9.63
C GLU A 42 11.74 -20.04 -8.58
N GLY A 43 11.27 -21.20 -9.03
CA GLY A 43 11.07 -22.36 -8.17
C GLY A 43 9.66 -22.50 -7.57
N PRO A 44 9.49 -23.48 -6.66
CA PRO A 44 8.22 -23.75 -5.98
C PRO A 44 7.92 -22.68 -4.92
N ASP A 45 6.68 -22.64 -4.46
CA ASP A 45 6.25 -21.75 -3.38
C ASP A 45 7.05 -22.00 -2.10
N THR A 46 7.82 -21.00 -1.65
CA THR A 46 8.65 -21.07 -0.44
C THR A 46 8.29 -19.98 0.56
N THR A 47 8.52 -20.25 1.84
CA THR A 47 8.51 -19.24 2.90
C THR A 47 9.85 -18.53 3.03
N GLU A 48 10.91 -19.07 2.40
CA GLU A 48 12.22 -18.45 2.39
C GLU A 48 12.27 -17.20 1.49
N PRO A 49 13.19 -16.26 1.77
CA PRO A 49 13.39 -15.09 0.92
C PRO A 49 13.87 -15.52 -0.47
N VAL A 50 13.07 -15.22 -1.49
CA VAL A 50 13.39 -15.50 -2.89
C VAL A 50 13.45 -14.21 -3.68
N ARG A 51 14.14 -14.25 -4.82
CA ARG A 51 14.24 -13.09 -5.70
C ARG A 51 12.92 -12.91 -6.44
N ILE A 52 12.19 -11.86 -6.09
CA ILE A 52 10.85 -11.58 -6.61
C ILE A 52 10.94 -10.46 -7.66
N TYR A 53 10.30 -10.69 -8.80
CA TYR A 53 10.20 -9.76 -9.91
C TYR A 53 8.79 -9.22 -10.00
N PHE A 54 8.59 -7.94 -9.67
CA PHE A 54 7.30 -7.27 -9.76
C PHE A 54 7.03 -6.79 -11.19
N LYS A 55 5.86 -7.14 -11.73
CA LYS A 55 5.50 -6.89 -13.12
C LYS A 55 4.26 -6.01 -13.23
N CYS A 56 4.28 -5.06 -14.17
CA CYS A 56 3.09 -4.26 -14.52
C CYS A 56 2.19 -4.91 -15.59
N LYS A 57 2.63 -6.02 -16.16
CA LYS A 57 1.88 -6.85 -17.11
C LYS A 57 1.67 -8.25 -16.54
N TRP A 58 0.72 -8.97 -17.12
CA TRP A 58 0.43 -10.36 -16.75
C TRP A 58 0.35 -11.22 -17.99
N ASP A 59 1.33 -12.09 -18.17
CA ASP A 59 1.42 -13.04 -19.28
C ASP A 59 2.18 -14.28 -18.79
N LEU A 60 1.51 -15.41 -18.64
CA LEU A 60 2.12 -16.61 -18.06
C LEU A 60 2.75 -17.47 -19.15
N ASN A 61 4.04 -17.78 -18.99
CA ASN A 61 4.82 -18.59 -19.92
C ASN A 61 5.82 -19.48 -19.17
N GLY A 62 6.11 -20.67 -19.72
CA GLY A 62 7.13 -21.56 -19.21
C GLY A 62 6.72 -22.38 -17.98
N GLU A 63 7.65 -23.23 -17.53
CA GLU A 63 7.51 -24.15 -16.40
C GLU A 63 8.62 -23.90 -15.36
N GLY A 64 8.42 -24.33 -14.11
CA GLY A 64 9.44 -24.20 -13.05
C GLY A 64 9.47 -22.87 -12.30
N TRP A 65 8.49 -21.99 -12.56
CA TRP A 65 8.34 -20.70 -11.89
C TRP A 65 7.00 -20.62 -11.19
N THR A 66 6.93 -19.83 -10.12
CA THR A 66 5.68 -19.55 -9.41
C THR A 66 5.36 -18.06 -9.55
N SER A 67 4.14 -17.76 -9.95
CA SER A 67 3.67 -16.39 -10.16
C SER A 67 2.41 -16.11 -9.36
N TYR A 68 2.32 -14.89 -8.83
CA TYR A 68 1.16 -14.41 -8.10
C TYR A 68 0.56 -13.22 -8.84
N ARG A 69 -0.66 -13.41 -9.35
CA ARG A 69 -1.44 -12.35 -9.99
C ARG A 69 -2.09 -11.50 -8.94
N PHE A 70 -2.01 -10.18 -9.10
CA PHE A 70 -2.77 -9.25 -8.28
C PHE A 70 -3.99 -8.76 -9.05
N ASP A 71 -5.17 -9.19 -8.61
CA ASP A 71 -6.44 -8.64 -9.07
C ASP A 71 -6.73 -7.39 -8.25
N LEU A 72 -6.36 -6.24 -8.81
CA LEU A 72 -6.82 -4.93 -8.33
C LEU A 72 -8.35 -4.90 -8.46
N PRO A 73 -9.11 -4.47 -7.43
CA PRO A 73 -10.43 -3.94 -7.71
C PRO A 73 -10.22 -2.76 -8.66
N GLU A 74 -10.94 -2.70 -9.78
CA GLU A 74 -10.97 -1.50 -10.60
C GLU A 74 -11.36 -0.33 -9.69
N VAL A 75 -10.38 0.48 -9.28
CA VAL A 75 -10.64 1.82 -8.81
C VAL A 75 -11.12 2.57 -10.04
N THR A 76 -12.42 2.50 -10.28
CA THR A 76 -13.05 3.44 -11.19
C THR A 76 -12.69 4.84 -10.68
N PRO A 77 -12.29 5.78 -11.55
CA PRO A 77 -11.93 7.14 -11.14
C PRO A 77 -13.07 7.92 -10.43
N ALA A 78 -14.21 7.29 -10.15
CA ALA A 78 -15.32 7.86 -9.41
C ALA A 78 -15.07 7.98 -7.89
N ASP A 79 -14.17 7.18 -7.30
CA ASP A 79 -13.90 7.23 -5.85
C ASP A 79 -12.66 8.06 -5.47
N GLU A 80 -11.88 8.57 -6.44
CA GLU A 80 -10.81 9.56 -6.18
C GLU A 80 -11.38 11.00 -6.15
N MET A 81 -12.47 11.20 -5.41
CA MET A 81 -12.93 12.54 -5.00
C MET A 81 -13.66 12.51 -3.65
N SER A 82 -12.99 12.01 -2.61
CA SER A 82 -13.23 12.35 -1.19
C SER A 82 -12.09 11.73 -0.38
N THR A 83 -11.31 12.39 0.46
CA THR A 83 -11.20 13.77 0.94
C THR A 83 -9.72 14.00 1.20
N VAL A 84 -9.19 15.06 0.63
CA VAL A 84 -8.04 15.76 1.20
C VAL A 84 -8.57 16.42 2.46
N ASP A 85 -8.15 15.97 3.64
CA ASP A 85 -8.15 16.83 4.81
C ASP A 85 -6.73 16.87 5.35
N GLN A 86 -6.16 18.06 5.19
CA GLN A 86 -4.78 18.45 5.44
C GLN A 86 -4.46 18.56 6.94
N GLU A 87 -3.16 18.57 7.17
CA GLU A 87 -2.40 18.67 8.41
C GLU A 87 -2.72 19.89 9.29
N ASP A 88 -2.68 19.65 10.61
CA ASP A 88 -1.81 20.35 11.58
C ASP A 88 -1.67 21.89 11.49
N VAL A 89 -2.30 22.64 12.42
CA VAL A 89 -1.80 23.96 12.86
C VAL A 89 -1.94 24.11 14.39
N GLN A 90 -0.77 24.22 15.02
CA GLN A 90 -0.43 24.91 16.28
C GLN A 90 -0.57 24.18 17.63
N SER A 91 0.47 23.39 17.90
CA SER A 91 1.44 23.64 18.98
C SER A 91 1.15 24.85 19.90
N SER A 92 0.86 24.52 21.16
CA SER A 92 1.49 25.01 22.42
C SER A 92 1.59 26.52 22.72
N ILE A 93 1.24 26.84 23.98
CA ILE A 93 1.61 27.99 24.83
C ILE A 93 0.80 29.30 24.71
N ALA A 94 -0.10 29.51 25.68
CA ALA A 94 -0.19 30.76 26.43
C ALA A 94 -0.98 30.48 27.73
N SER A 95 -0.33 30.74 28.87
CA SER A 95 -0.91 31.30 30.10
C SER A 95 -2.16 30.62 30.69
N ASP A 96 -2.08 29.74 31.69
CA ASP A 96 -1.87 30.14 33.10
C ASP A 96 -2.07 31.65 33.33
N PHE A 97 -3.03 32.04 34.18
CA PHE A 97 -3.22 33.40 34.68
C PHE A 97 -4.12 34.34 33.82
N ASP A 98 -5.43 34.36 34.10
CA ASP A 98 -6.17 35.62 34.28
C ASP A 98 -7.55 35.36 34.95
N LEU A 99 -7.59 35.60 36.27
CA LEU A 99 -8.62 36.32 37.04
C LEU A 99 -10.09 35.87 36.86
N GLN A 100 -10.72 35.20 37.83
CA GLN A 100 -11.32 35.81 39.04
C GLN A 100 -12.18 37.05 38.72
N GLU A 101 -13.42 37.05 39.22
CA GLU A 101 -14.43 38.12 39.18
C GLU A 101 -15.53 38.01 38.10
N HIS A 102 -16.49 37.09 38.30
CA HIS A 102 -17.89 37.47 38.07
C HIS A 102 -18.45 38.10 39.34
N LEU A 103 -18.15 39.39 39.50
CA LEU A 103 -18.83 40.29 40.42
C LEU A 103 -20.33 40.36 40.07
N SER A 104 -21.15 40.20 41.11
CA SER A 104 -22.21 41.15 41.45
C SER A 104 -23.29 41.46 40.40
N ARG A 105 -24.39 40.71 40.49
CA ARG A 105 -25.76 41.25 40.42
C ARG A 105 -26.47 40.71 41.66
N GLY A 106 -26.72 41.43 42.75
CA GLY A 106 -26.98 42.85 42.89
C GLY A 106 -28.47 43.12 42.67
N LEU A 107 -29.14 43.64 43.72
CA LEU A 107 -30.53 44.11 43.83
C LEU A 107 -31.53 42.99 44.22
N GLY A 108 -32.23 43.04 45.35
CA GLY A 108 -32.39 44.03 46.42
C GLY A 108 -33.47 43.51 47.38
#